data_AF-A0A3M2CFW7-F1
#
_entry.id   AF-A0A3M2CFW7-F1
#
_cell.length_a   1.000
_cell.length_b   1.000
_cell.length_c   1.000
_cell.angle_alpha   90.00
_cell.angle_beta   90.00
_cell.angle_gamma   90.00
#
_symmetry.space_group_name_H-M   'P 1'
#
loop_
_entity.id
_entity.type
_entity.pdbx_description
1 polymer ?
#
loop_
_entity_poly.entity_id
_entity_poly.type
_entity_poly.pdbx_seq_one_letter_code
_entity_poly.pdbx_strand_id
1 'polypeptide(L)'
;MKSDEEVLLERARNLAASCARSGVKDYQLGQVLAHLKRHQDVAATRRLLSELKQSPFGRRTRSAEEQFSALEANVGTALARVPSWRQAAALVGWAKRLLRVSGRS
;
A
#
# COMPACT_ATOMS: atom_id res chain seq x y z
N MET A 1 -20.46 10.91 15.08
CA MET A 1 -18.99 10.98 14.90
C MET A 1 -18.52 9.58 14.57
N LYS A 2 -17.80 9.37 13.45
CA LYS A 2 -17.20 8.04 13.16
C LYS A 2 -16.04 7.81 14.13
N SER A 3 -15.88 6.58 14.59
CA SER A 3 -14.69 6.18 15.36
C SER A 3 -13.44 6.17 14.48
N ASP A 4 -12.26 6.35 15.09
CA ASP A 4 -10.97 6.30 14.39
C ASP A 4 -10.78 4.97 13.63
N GLU A 5 -11.32 3.88 14.18
CA GLU A 5 -11.29 2.55 13.57
C GLU A 5 -12.11 2.49 12.28
N GLU A 6 -13.34 3.03 12.28
CA GLU A 6 -14.19 3.09 11.09
C GLU A 6 -13.56 3.92 9.98
N VAL A 7 -12.96 5.06 10.31
CA VAL A 7 -12.24 5.92 9.35
C VAL A 7 -11.07 5.16 8.74
N LEU A 8 -10.31 4.43 9.55
CA LEU A 8 -9.16 3.66 9.10
C LEU A 8 -9.58 2.49 8.19
N LEU A 9 -10.68 1.80 8.52
CA LEU A 9 -11.23 0.72 7.72
C LEU A 9 -11.75 1.20 6.36
N GLU A 10 -12.46 2.34 6.33
CA GLU A 10 -12.92 2.99 5.10
C GLU A 10 -11.75 3.35 4.18
N ARG A 11 -10.68 3.93 4.75
CA ARG A 11 -9.44 4.21 3.99
C ARG A 11 -8.78 2.94 3.48
N ALA A 12 -8.78 1.85 4.25
CA ALA A 12 -8.24 0.58 3.81
C ALA A 12 -9.04 -0.04 2.65
N ARG A 13 -10.37 0.09 2.65
CA ARG A 13 -11.24 -0.31 1.53
C ARG A 13 -10.93 0.49 0.27
N ASN A 14 -10.79 1.81 0.39
CA ASN A 14 -10.45 2.68 -0.73
C ASN A 14 -9.06 2.36 -1.30
N LEU A 15 -8.09 2.05 -0.44
CA LEU A 15 -6.76 1.59 -0.87
C LEU A 15 -6.86 0.25 -1.62
N ALA A 16 -7.56 -0.74 -1.06
CA ALA A 16 -7.74 -2.04 -1.71
C ALA A 16 -8.39 -1.93 -3.09
N ALA A 17 -9.46 -1.14 -3.21
CA ALA A 17 -10.15 -0.91 -4.48
C ALA A 17 -9.24 -0.23 -5.52
N SER A 18 -8.45 0.76 -5.10
CA SER A 18 -7.51 1.45 -6.00
C SER A 18 -6.38 0.53 -6.46
N CYS A 19 -5.81 -0.26 -5.54
CA CYS A 19 -4.83 -1.29 -5.87
C CYS A 19 -5.38 -2.35 -6.83
N ALA A 20 -6.61 -2.82 -6.62
CA ALA A 20 -7.27 -3.79 -7.50
C ALA A 20 -7.43 -3.25 -8.93
N ARG A 21 -7.94 -2.01 -9.08
CA ARG A 21 -8.10 -1.36 -10.38
C ARG A 21 -6.78 -1.18 -11.13
N SER A 22 -5.70 -0.91 -10.39
CA SER A 22 -4.37 -0.72 -10.98
C SER A 22 -3.55 -2.01 -11.11
N GLY A 23 -4.14 -3.18 -10.85
CA GLY A 23 -3.45 -4.48 -10.98
C GLY A 23 -2.36 -4.73 -9.93
N VAL A 24 -2.28 -3.92 -8.88
CA VAL A 24 -1.38 -4.14 -7.74
C VAL A 24 -1.77 -5.45 -7.05
N LYS A 25 -0.79 -6.29 -6.77
CA LYS A 25 -0.97 -7.61 -6.18
C LYS A 25 -0.89 -7.56 -4.65
N ASP A 26 -1.56 -8.47 -3.98
CA ASP A 26 -1.60 -8.53 -2.51
C ASP A 26 -0.22 -8.77 -1.89
N TYR A 27 0.66 -9.51 -2.57
CA TYR A 27 2.04 -9.71 -2.13
C TYR A 27 2.84 -8.40 -2.11
N GLN A 28 2.57 -7.45 -3.01
CA GLN A 28 3.23 -6.14 -3.05
C GLN A 28 2.83 -5.31 -1.82
N LEU A 29 1.54 -5.31 -1.45
CA LEU A 29 1.09 -4.72 -0.17
C LEU A 29 1.68 -5.45 1.04
N GLY A 30 1.93 -6.76 0.92
CA GLY A 30 2.63 -7.55 1.93
C GLY A 30 4.06 -7.07 2.18
N GLN A 31 4.81 -6.71 1.13
CA GLN A 31 6.16 -6.16 1.25
C GLN A 31 6.15 -4.79 1.93
N VAL A 32 5.22 -3.90 1.55
CA VAL A 32 5.03 -2.60 2.21
C VAL A 32 4.75 -2.79 3.71
N LEU A 33 3.85 -3.70 4.06
CA LEU A 33 3.51 -3.99 5.45
C LEU A 33 4.71 -4.52 6.25
N ALA A 34 5.50 -5.42 5.65
CA ALA A 34 6.69 -5.96 6.29
C ALA A 34 7.72 -4.86 6.55
N HIS A 35 7.93 -3.96 5.59
CA HIS A 35 8.85 -2.84 5.75
C HIS A 35 8.37 -1.85 6.81
N LEU A 36 7.09 -1.48 6.82
CA LEU A 36 6.48 -0.63 7.87
C LEU A 36 6.69 -1.21 9.26
N LYS A 37 6.48 -2.52 9.44
CA LYS A 37 6.65 -3.18 10.75
C LYS A 37 8.11 -3.27 11.18
N ARG A 38 9.03 -3.47 10.23
CA ARG A 38 10.47 -3.57 10.50
C ARG A 38 11.06 -2.22 10.92
N HIS A 39 10.73 -1.16 10.19
CA HIS A 39 11.34 0.15 10.41
C HIS A 39 10.52 1.04 11.34
N GLN A 40 9.23 0.75 11.52
CA GLN A 40 8.31 1.54 12.36
C GLN A 40 8.27 3.03 11.96
N ASP A 41 8.52 3.29 10.68
CA ASP A 41 8.63 4.63 10.12
C ASP A 41 7.87 4.70 8.78
N VAL A 42 6.90 5.61 8.74
CA VAL A 42 6.06 5.87 7.57
C VAL A 42 6.86 6.62 6.49
N ALA A 43 7.73 7.55 6.87
CA ALA A 43 8.57 8.31 5.94
C ALA A 43 9.59 7.40 5.26
N ALA A 44 10.25 6.51 6.02
CA ALA A 44 11.17 5.52 5.47
C ALA A 44 10.47 4.62 4.42
N THR A 45 9.24 4.17 4.73
CA THR A 45 8.45 3.36 3.79
C THR A 45 8.08 4.13 2.52
N ARG A 46 7.69 5.40 2.65
CA ARG A 46 7.39 6.25 1.49
C ARG A 46 8.62 6.46 0.61
N ARG A 47 9.80 6.65 1.22
CA ARG A 47 11.06 6.77 0.49
C ARG A 47 11.38 5.49 -0.28
N LEU A 48 11.25 4.32 0.36
CA LEU A 48 11.44 3.03 -0.32
C LEU A 48 10.53 2.89 -1.55
N LEU A 49 9.25 3.27 -1.44
CA LEU A 49 8.32 3.19 -2.57
C LEU A 49 8.76 4.04 -3.75
N SER A 50 9.23 5.26 -3.50
CA SER A 50 9.77 6.13 -4.55
C SER A 50 11.09 5.59 -5.13
N GLU A 51 11.94 4.96 -4.32
CA GLU A 51 13.18 4.30 -4.77
C GLU A 51 12.88 3.05 -5.62
N LEU A 52 11.90 2.23 -5.24
CA LEU A 52 11.49 1.03 -5.99
C LEU A 52 11.03 1.37 -7.41
N LYS A 53 10.31 2.48 -7.58
CA LYS A 53 9.94 3.00 -8.90
C LYS A 53 11.14 3.37 -9.77
N GLN A 54 12.20 3.90 -9.15
CA GLN A 54 13.41 4.32 -9.87
C GLN A 54 14.39 3.16 -10.10
N SER A 55 14.21 2.03 -9.41
CA SER A 55 15.09 0.87 -9.48
C SER A 55 15.09 0.22 -10.86
N PRO A 56 16.24 -0.31 -11.34
CA PRO A 56 16.31 -1.11 -12.55
C PRO A 56 15.39 -2.34 -12.53
N PHE A 57 14.95 -2.81 -11.34
CA PHE A 57 13.92 -3.83 -11.21
C PHE A 57 12.56 -3.38 -11.76
N GLY A 58 12.17 -2.12 -11.54
CA GLY A 58 10.93 -1.57 -12.07
C GLY A 58 10.95 -1.41 -13.59
N ARG A 59 12.14 -1.24 -14.18
CA ARG A 59 12.34 -1.06 -15.63
C ARG A 59 12.46 -2.36 -16.42
N ARG A 60 12.39 -3.53 -15.76
CA ARG A 60 12.58 -4.82 -16.44
C ARG A 60 11.47 -5.13 -17.44
N THR A 61 10.24 -4.71 -17.16
CA THR A 61 9.10 -4.83 -18.06
C THR A 61 8.16 -3.64 -17.88
N ARG A 62 7.47 -3.23 -18.94
CA ARG A 62 6.44 -2.17 -18.88
C ARG A 62 5.37 -2.46 -17.84
N SER A 63 4.98 -3.74 -17.71
CA SER A 63 3.99 -4.18 -16.72
C SER A 63 4.51 -4.02 -15.27
N ALA A 64 5.79 -4.30 -15.01
CA ALA A 64 6.37 -4.09 -13.69
C ALA A 64 6.44 -2.60 -13.34
N GLU A 65 6.82 -1.74 -14.29
CA GLU A 65 6.89 -0.29 -14.09
C GLU A 65 5.51 0.32 -13.75
N GLU A 66 4.49 -0.08 -14.50
CA GLU A 66 3.10 0.33 -14.27
C GLU A 66 2.61 -0.13 -12.88
N GLN A 67 2.93 -1.37 -12.49
CA GLN A 67 2.56 -1.91 -11.18
C GLN A 67 3.28 -1.20 -10.03
N PHE A 68 4.58 -0.89 -10.14
CA PHE A 68 5.31 -0.16 -9.10
C PHE A 68 4.87 1.30 -9.00
N SER A 69 4.59 1.95 -10.12
CA SER A 69 4.03 3.30 -10.14
C SER A 69 2.65 3.35 -9.48
N ALA A 70 1.80 2.35 -9.76
CA ALA A 70 0.51 2.22 -9.11
C ALA A 70 0.63 1.94 -7.60
N LEU A 71 1.58 1.09 -7.19
CA LEU A 71 1.84 0.81 -5.78
C LEU A 71 2.28 2.08 -5.04
N GLU A 72 3.24 2.82 -5.59
CA GLU A 72 3.72 4.10 -5.04
C GLU A 72 2.56 5.09 -4.88
N ALA A 73 1.81 5.35 -5.95
CA ALA A 73 0.75 6.36 -5.94
C ALA A 73 -0.36 6.03 -4.93
N ASN A 74 -0.83 4.79 -4.94
CA ASN A 74 -1.93 4.34 -4.07
C ASN A 74 -1.50 4.30 -2.60
N VAL A 75 -0.37 3.66 -2.29
CA VAL A 75 0.12 3.53 -0.92
C VAL A 75 0.64 4.86 -0.39
N GLY A 76 1.39 5.62 -1.18
CA GLY A 76 1.91 6.93 -0.81
C GLY A 76 0.81 7.91 -0.41
N THR A 77 -0.28 7.96 -1.20
CA THR A 77 -1.46 8.79 -0.89
C THR A 77 -2.14 8.33 0.40
N ALA A 78 -2.30 7.02 0.59
CA ALA A 78 -2.93 6.48 1.79
C ALA A 78 -2.12 6.78 3.05
N LEU A 79 -0.79 6.66 2.99
CA LEU A 79 0.11 6.87 4.12
C LEU A 79 0.29 8.35 4.48
N ALA A 80 0.16 9.28 3.53
CA ALA A 80 0.31 10.72 3.79
C ALA A 80 -0.67 11.29 4.82
N ARG A 81 -1.81 10.61 5.05
CA ARG A 81 -2.88 11.04 5.96
C ARG A 81 -2.89 10.27 7.27
N VAL A 82 -1.83 9.52 7.59
CA VAL A 82 -1.77 8.63 8.74
C VAL A 82 -0.63 9.05 9.68
N PRO A 83 -0.94 9.47 10.93
CA PRO A 83 0.03 10.08 11.84
C PRO A 83 1.00 9.09 12.50
N SER A 84 0.74 7.79 12.47
CA SER A 84 1.59 6.79 13.14
C SER A 84 1.84 5.55 12.31
N TRP A 85 3.00 4.94 12.51
CA TRP A 85 3.35 3.68 11.84
C TRP A 85 2.38 2.54 12.18
N ARG A 86 1.78 2.54 13.39
CA ARG A 86 0.80 1.53 13.80
C ARG A 86 -0.47 1.62 12.98
N GLN A 87 -1.01 2.83 12.83
CA GLN A 87 -2.18 3.07 11.98
C GLN A 87 -1.86 2.80 10.51
N ALA A 88 -0.66 3.13 10.04
CA ALA A 88 -0.22 2.84 8.68
C ALA A 88 -0.17 1.32 8.42
N ALA A 89 0.40 0.55 9.36
CA ALA A 89 0.45 -0.90 9.28
C ALA A 89 -0.95 -1.53 9.34
N ALA A 90 -1.86 -1.00 10.16
CA ALA A 90 -3.24 -1.46 10.22
C ALA A 90 -3.99 -1.18 8.91
N LEU A 91 -3.86 0.03 8.35
CA LEU A 91 -4.44 0.41 7.06
C LEU A 91 -3.96 -0.52 5.94
N VAL A 92 -2.65 -0.69 5.78
CA VAL A 92 -2.08 -1.55 4.73
C VAL A 92 -2.45 -3.02 4.98
N GLY A 93 -2.47 -3.46 6.24
CA GLY A 93 -2.84 -4.83 6.62
C GLY A 93 -4.29 -5.18 6.33
N TRP A 94 -5.22 -4.25 6.51
CA TRP A 94 -6.62 -4.44 6.07
C TRP A 94 -6.76 -4.37 4.56
N ALA A 95 -6.11 -3.42 3.89
CA ALA A 95 -6.17 -3.30 2.44
C ALA A 95 -5.67 -4.58 1.75
N LYS A 96 -4.56 -5.15 2.24
CA LYS A 96 -4.04 -6.45 1.79
C LYS A 96 -5.06 -7.58 1.94
N ARG A 97 -5.72 -7.67 3.10
CA ARG A 97 -6.74 -8.71 3.37
C ARG A 97 -7.93 -8.57 2.42
N LEU A 98 -8.41 -7.36 2.22
CA LEU A 98 -9.53 -7.07 1.31
C LEU A 98 -9.18 -7.42 -0.14
N LEU A 99 -8.00 -7.02 -0.60
CA LEU A 99 -7.53 -7.32 -1.97
C LEU A 99 -7.43 -8.83 -2.23
N ARG A 100 -6.96 -9.60 -1.24
CA ARG A 100 -6.90 -11.08 -1.32
C ARG A 100 -8.29 -11.71 -1.46
N VAL A 101 -9.31 -11.15 -0.81
CA VAL A 101 -10.69 -11.65 -0.91
C VAL A 101 -11.25 -11.35 -2.30
N SER A 102 -11.05 -10.14 -2.82
CA SER A 102 -11.55 -9.73 -4.14
C SER A 102 -10.92 -10.47 -5.33
N GLY A 103 -9.70 -11.01 -5.18
CA GLY A 103 -9.03 -11.79 -6.23
C GLY A 103 -9.35 -13.29 -6.25
N ARG A 104 -10.23 -13.77 -5.37
CA ARG A 104 -10.70 -15.18 -5.31
C ARG A 104 -12.08 -15.40 -5.93
N SER A 105 -12.74 -14.32 -6.35
CA SER A 105 -14.02 -14.33 -7.09
C SER A 105 -13.76 -14.39 -8.59
#